data_AF-A0A535HGS1-F1
#
_entry.id   AF-A0A535HGS1-F1
#
_cell.length_a   1.000
_cell.length_b   1.000
_cell.length_c   1.000
_cell.angle_alpha   90.00
_cell.angle_beta   90.00
_cell.angle_gamma   90.00
#
_symmetry.space_group_name_H-M   'P 1'
#
loop_
_entity.id
_entity.type
_entity.pdbx_description
1 polymer ?
#
loop_
_entity_poly.entity_id
_entity_poly.type
_entity_poly.pdbx_seq_one_letter_code
_entity_poly.pdbx_strand_id
1 'polypeptide(L)'
;MRNRSTAFLAAGVLGVAALLLGQAWDFYLHAADPTLAHREGIFTLTNPGHVLLGAGLILVVVGVLGAGYSHLPIGSWGRRAFLAGFLVLIAVSGVTAGWAASIELSAQQRLIAADQHAVAATHQAPATGVAHEGSTPISVSAAQLKAAARLYEQTKAAAEKYRDLRAAIAAGYQPMEPPDLEIAHYVNRAYFTDGDILKPEHIQSLIYYNSPKGPVLIGAMFIMPRLGMPGPEIGGVLTSWHHHDDLCFDRKTNMVVAFVGDSVFDNPGKSSRSCPLGSSRQETPEMLHVWLIDNPAGPFDSDMAPGDIQAILARSGAS
;
A
#
# COMPACT_ATOMS: atom_id res chain seq x y z
N MET A 1 -0.10 -17.53 53.02
CA MET A 1 0.01 -17.71 51.54
C MET A 1 -1.34 -17.58 50.81
N ARG A 2 -2.48 -17.96 51.41
CA ARG A 2 -3.82 -17.92 50.81
C ARG A 2 -4.33 -16.52 50.35
N ASN A 3 -3.89 -15.44 51.01
CA ASN A 3 -4.32 -14.05 50.67
C ASN A 3 -3.65 -13.43 49.44
N ARG A 4 -2.49 -13.94 49.00
CA ARG A 4 -1.77 -13.37 47.84
C ARG A 4 -2.40 -13.79 46.52
N SER A 5 -2.84 -15.04 46.47
CA SER A 5 -3.58 -15.66 45.38
C SER A 5 -4.89 -14.95 45.07
N THR A 6 -5.69 -14.69 46.11
CA THR A 6 -6.95 -13.96 45.97
C THR A 6 -6.72 -12.52 45.52
N ALA A 7 -5.62 -11.89 45.92
CA ALA A 7 -5.27 -10.55 45.46
C ALA A 7 -4.91 -10.52 43.96
N PHE A 8 -4.19 -11.50 43.43
CA PHE A 8 -3.88 -11.58 42.00
C PHE A 8 -5.11 -11.88 41.14
N LEU A 9 -5.98 -12.78 41.59
CA LEU A 9 -7.24 -13.05 40.90
C LEU A 9 -8.16 -11.83 40.93
N ALA A 10 -8.25 -11.13 42.06
CA ALA A 10 -9.00 -9.88 42.17
C ALA A 10 -8.43 -8.79 41.25
N ALA A 11 -7.10 -8.65 41.18
CA ALA A 11 -6.46 -7.73 40.25
C ALA A 11 -6.79 -8.06 38.78
N GLY A 12 -6.79 -9.34 38.41
CA GLY A 12 -7.19 -9.77 37.06
C GLY A 12 -8.65 -9.43 36.74
N VAL A 13 -9.58 -9.72 37.66
CA VAL A 13 -11.01 -9.40 37.48
C VAL A 13 -11.25 -7.90 37.39
N LEU A 14 -10.61 -7.11 38.27
CA LEU A 14 -10.67 -5.65 38.22
C LEU A 14 -10.08 -5.10 36.92
N GLY A 15 -9.01 -5.73 36.42
CA GLY A 15 -8.40 -5.37 35.14
C GLY A 15 -9.35 -5.61 33.96
N VAL A 16 -10.04 -6.76 33.91
CA VAL A 16 -11.07 -7.04 32.88
C VAL A 16 -12.23 -6.05 32.96
N ALA A 17 -12.71 -5.74 34.18
CA ALA A 17 -13.76 -4.75 34.36
C ALA A 17 -13.33 -3.36 33.86
N ALA A 18 -12.10 -2.93 34.17
CA ALA A 18 -11.54 -1.68 33.68
C ALA A 18 -11.38 -1.65 32.16
N LEU A 19 -11.01 -2.76 31.52
CA LEU A 19 -10.95 -2.88 30.06
C LEU A 19 -12.32 -2.71 29.42
N LEU A 20 -13.34 -3.40 29.94
CA LEU A 20 -14.71 -3.33 29.40
C LEU A 20 -15.32 -1.95 29.59
N LEU A 21 -15.12 -1.34 30.76
CA LEU A 21 -15.58 0.03 31.03
C LEU A 21 -14.83 1.05 30.18
N GLY A 22 -13.51 0.91 30.05
CA GLY A 22 -12.68 1.76 29.20
C GLY A 22 -13.12 1.70 27.74
N GLN A 23 -13.40 0.49 27.23
CA GLN A 23 -13.87 0.31 25.85
C GLN A 23 -15.25 0.92 25.62
N ALA A 24 -16.20 0.71 26.54
CA ALA A 24 -17.54 1.27 26.44
C ALA A 24 -17.51 2.80 26.51
N TRP A 25 -16.64 3.35 27.37
CA TRP A 25 -16.46 4.80 27.50
C TRP A 25 -15.82 5.40 26.25
N ASP A 26 -14.81 4.75 25.70
CA ASP A 26 -14.13 5.16 24.48
C ASP A 26 -15.10 5.19 23.28
N PHE A 27 -15.91 4.13 23.11
CA PHE A 27 -16.96 4.09 22.11
C PHE A 27 -18.00 5.20 22.28
N TYR A 28 -18.38 5.49 23.52
CA TYR A 28 -19.31 6.58 23.80
C TYR A 28 -18.72 7.94 23.40
N LEU A 29 -17.45 8.20 23.73
CA LEU A 29 -16.79 9.45 23.38
C LEU A 29 -16.65 9.61 21.86
N HIS A 30 -16.21 8.57 21.15
CA HIS A 30 -16.12 8.60 19.68
C HIS A 30 -17.47 8.67 18.97
N ALA A 31 -18.55 8.13 19.58
CA ALA A 31 -19.90 8.28 19.07
C ALA A 31 -20.45 9.70 19.30
N ALA A 32 -20.09 10.33 20.42
CA ALA A 32 -20.51 11.70 20.76
C ALA A 32 -19.74 12.76 19.95
N ASP A 33 -18.46 12.51 19.67
CA ASP A 33 -17.62 13.36 18.83
C ASP A 33 -16.71 12.51 17.92
N PRO A 34 -17.14 12.23 16.68
CA PRO A 34 -16.34 11.47 15.71
C PRO A 34 -14.99 12.11 15.36
N THR A 35 -14.81 13.41 15.61
CA THR A 35 -13.55 14.12 15.31
C THR A 35 -12.43 13.80 16.31
N LEU A 36 -12.75 13.18 17.46
CA LEU A 36 -11.76 12.67 18.42
C LEU A 36 -10.74 11.73 17.77
N ALA A 37 -11.16 10.93 16.78
CA ALA A 37 -10.28 10.00 16.06
C ALA A 37 -9.11 10.69 15.33
N HIS A 38 -9.23 11.99 15.04
CA HIS A 38 -8.19 12.78 14.37
C HIS A 38 -7.30 13.55 15.35
N ARG A 39 -7.71 13.63 16.62
CA ARG A 39 -7.03 14.43 17.65
C ARG A 39 -6.33 13.59 18.72
N GLU A 40 -6.69 12.32 18.81
CA GLU A 40 -6.19 11.41 19.83
C GLU A 40 -5.43 10.25 19.19
N GLY A 41 -4.25 9.95 19.71
CA GLY A 41 -3.54 8.70 19.43
C GLY A 41 -3.92 7.59 20.41
N ILE A 42 -3.46 6.37 20.11
CA ILE A 42 -3.73 5.12 20.85
C ILE A 42 -3.39 5.19 22.37
N PHE A 43 -2.52 6.14 22.79
CA PHE A 43 -2.10 6.30 24.19
C PHE A 43 -2.40 7.68 24.78
N THR A 44 -3.40 8.40 24.25
CA THR A 44 -3.72 9.74 24.74
C THR A 44 -4.28 9.69 26.16
N LEU A 45 -3.54 10.24 27.13
CA LEU A 45 -3.90 10.19 28.55
C LEU A 45 -5.03 11.14 28.93
N THR A 46 -5.46 12.02 28.02
CA THR A 46 -6.60 12.92 28.22
C THR A 46 -7.95 12.21 28.00
N ASN A 47 -7.96 11.10 27.27
CA ASN A 47 -9.15 10.28 27.10
C ASN A 47 -9.26 9.28 28.28
N PRO A 48 -10.28 9.39 29.14
CA PRO A 48 -10.45 8.50 30.28
C PRO A 48 -10.66 7.03 29.88
N GLY A 49 -11.19 6.77 28.68
CA GLY A 49 -11.32 5.44 28.09
C GLY A 49 -9.95 4.80 27.86
N HIS A 50 -9.02 5.50 27.20
CA HIS A 50 -7.64 5.03 26.99
C HIS A 50 -6.90 4.76 28.30
N VAL A 51 -7.06 5.63 29.29
CA VAL A 51 -6.43 5.45 30.61
C VAL A 51 -6.94 4.18 31.29
N LEU A 52 -8.26 3.94 31.26
CA LEU A 52 -8.87 2.73 31.80
C LEU A 52 -8.44 1.47 31.06
N LEU A 53 -8.31 1.55 29.73
CA LEU A 53 -7.81 0.44 28.91
C LEU A 53 -6.36 0.08 29.27
N GLY A 54 -5.48 1.07 29.37
CA GLY A 54 -4.08 0.87 29.74
C GLY A 54 -3.93 0.31 31.17
N ALA A 55 -4.63 0.91 32.13
CA ALA A 55 -4.61 0.44 33.52
C ALA A 55 -5.21 -0.98 33.66
N GLY A 56 -6.29 -1.26 32.94
CA GLY A 56 -6.93 -2.58 32.90
C GLY A 56 -6.00 -3.66 32.35
N LEU A 57 -5.29 -3.37 31.25
CA LEU A 57 -4.31 -4.28 30.67
C LEU A 57 -3.17 -4.61 31.66
N ILE A 58 -2.64 -3.60 32.34
CA ILE A 58 -1.60 -3.79 33.37
C ILE A 58 -2.11 -4.69 34.50
N LEU A 59 -3.32 -4.45 34.99
CA LEU A 59 -3.93 -5.25 36.06
C LEU A 59 -4.19 -6.70 35.65
N VAL A 60 -4.64 -6.95 34.42
CA VAL A 60 -4.79 -8.31 33.88
C VAL A 60 -3.44 -9.01 33.82
N VAL A 61 -2.42 -8.34 33.28
CA VAL A 61 -1.06 -8.89 33.19
C VAL A 61 -0.51 -9.26 34.58
N VAL A 62 -0.60 -8.34 35.54
CA VAL A 62 -0.15 -8.57 36.93
C VAL A 62 -0.95 -9.70 37.59
N GLY A 63 -2.26 -9.74 37.38
CA GLY A 63 -3.14 -10.76 37.94
C GLY A 63 -2.85 -12.15 37.40
N VAL A 64 -2.74 -12.30 36.07
CA VAL A 64 -2.46 -13.58 35.41
C VAL A 64 -1.05 -14.07 35.74
N LEU A 65 -0.04 -13.19 35.66
CA LEU A 65 1.35 -13.54 35.95
C LEU A 65 1.52 -13.93 37.43
N GLY A 66 0.93 -13.16 38.34
CA GLY A 66 0.97 -13.41 39.78
C GLY A 66 0.22 -14.67 40.20
N ALA A 67 -0.95 -14.93 39.61
CA ALA A 67 -1.71 -16.17 39.83
C ALA A 67 -0.95 -17.39 39.28
N GLY A 68 -0.44 -17.32 38.04
CA GLY A 68 0.34 -18.40 37.43
C GLY A 68 1.60 -18.73 38.23
N TYR A 69 2.36 -17.72 38.64
CA TYR A 69 3.59 -17.90 39.41
C TYR A 69 3.35 -18.52 40.81
N SER A 70 2.19 -18.22 41.43
CA SER A 70 1.88 -18.70 42.78
C SER A 70 1.19 -20.08 42.83
N HIS A 71 0.48 -20.49 41.77
CA HIS A 71 -0.34 -21.70 41.78
C HIS A 71 0.16 -22.86 40.93
N LEU A 72 0.98 -22.60 39.92
CA LEU A 72 1.45 -23.69 39.08
C LEU A 72 2.44 -24.56 39.90
N PRO A 73 2.21 -25.89 39.98
CA PRO A 73 3.05 -26.81 40.76
C PRO A 73 4.34 -27.15 40.00
N ILE A 74 5.07 -26.12 39.59
CA ILE A 74 6.29 -26.24 38.79
C ILE A 74 7.52 -25.89 39.63
N GLY A 75 8.60 -26.65 39.43
CA GLY A 75 9.90 -26.39 40.03
C GLY A 75 10.48 -25.03 39.62
N SER A 76 11.58 -24.62 40.26
CA SER A 76 12.23 -23.32 40.03
C SER A 76 12.58 -23.04 38.56
N TRP A 77 12.99 -24.07 37.81
CA TRP A 77 13.22 -23.99 36.37
C TRP A 77 11.94 -23.74 35.56
N GLY A 78 10.83 -24.39 35.91
CA GLY A 78 9.54 -24.17 35.27
C GLY A 78 9.00 -22.76 35.50
N ARG A 79 9.23 -22.19 36.69
CA ARG A 79 8.88 -20.79 36.99
C ARG A 79 9.70 -19.79 36.18
N ARG A 80 11.02 -20.04 36.01
CA ARG A 80 11.89 -19.21 35.17
C ARG A 80 11.47 -19.28 33.70
N ALA A 81 11.16 -20.47 33.19
CA ALA A 81 10.65 -20.65 31.83
C ALA A 81 9.30 -19.95 31.61
N PHE A 82 8.39 -20.01 32.59
CA PHE A 82 7.10 -19.30 32.54
C PHE A 82 7.28 -17.78 32.48
N LEU A 83 8.14 -17.20 33.34
CA LEU A 83 8.44 -15.76 33.31
C LEU A 83 9.12 -15.34 32.00
N ALA A 84 10.06 -16.15 31.50
CA ALA A 84 10.73 -15.88 30.23
C ALA A 84 9.75 -15.92 29.04
N GLY A 85 8.87 -16.93 28.98
CA GLY A 85 7.84 -17.02 27.95
C GLY A 85 6.87 -15.84 27.97
N PHE A 86 6.51 -15.36 29.16
CA PHE A 86 5.65 -14.19 29.31
C PHE A 86 6.33 -12.89 28.87
N LEU A 87 7.62 -12.72 29.19
CA LEU A 87 8.43 -11.58 28.69
C LEU A 87 8.57 -11.62 27.17
N VAL A 88 8.78 -12.79 26.58
CA VAL A 88 8.81 -12.97 25.12
C VAL A 88 7.48 -12.59 24.48
N LEU A 89 6.35 -13.01 25.07
CA LEU A 89 5.02 -12.64 24.57
C LEU A 89 4.77 -11.12 24.62
N ILE A 90 5.17 -10.44 25.70
CA ILE A 90 5.08 -8.97 25.79
C ILE A 90 5.95 -8.32 24.72
N ALA A 91 7.20 -8.77 24.56
CA ALA A 91 8.12 -8.23 23.57
C ALA A 91 7.60 -8.43 22.14
N VAL A 92 7.11 -9.62 21.80
CA VAL A 92 6.52 -9.92 20.49
C VAL A 92 5.29 -9.05 20.25
N SER A 93 4.39 -8.95 21.23
CA SER A 93 3.19 -8.11 21.13
C SER A 93 3.55 -6.63 20.93
N GLY A 94 4.57 -6.13 21.63
CA GLY A 94 5.07 -4.77 21.49
C GLY A 94 5.68 -4.50 20.11
N VAL A 95 6.45 -5.46 19.58
CA VAL A 95 7.01 -5.38 18.23
C VAL A 95 5.91 -5.41 17.16
N THR A 96 4.91 -6.27 17.30
CA THR A 96 3.76 -6.31 16.36
C THR A 96 2.93 -5.04 16.40
N ALA A 97 2.70 -4.48 17.60
CA ALA A 97 1.98 -3.21 17.75
C ALA A 97 2.79 -2.02 17.21
N GLY A 98 4.10 -1.99 17.45
CA GLY A 98 5.00 -0.98 16.90
C GLY A 98 5.10 -1.06 15.38
N TRP A 99 5.12 -2.26 14.81
CA TRP A 99 5.08 -2.46 13.36
C TRP A 99 3.74 -2.00 12.77
N ALA A 100 2.60 -2.36 13.38
CA ALA A 100 1.28 -1.89 12.95
C ALA A 100 1.15 -0.36 13.03
N ALA A 101 1.60 0.25 14.13
CA ALA A 101 1.62 1.71 14.29
C ALA A 101 2.56 2.40 13.29
N SER A 102 3.68 1.75 12.90
CA SER A 102 4.57 2.29 11.86
C SER A 102 3.93 2.29 10.47
N ILE A 103 3.10 1.29 10.16
CA ILE A 103 2.31 1.24 8.92
C ILE A 103 1.30 2.40 8.92
N GLU A 104 0.58 2.59 10.02
CA GLU A 104 -0.41 3.66 10.16
C GLU A 104 0.22 5.06 10.10
N LEU A 105 1.36 5.27 10.78
CA LEU A 105 2.10 6.52 10.72
C LEU A 105 2.62 6.80 9.31
N SER A 106 3.11 5.77 8.61
CA SER A 106 3.54 5.91 7.21
C SER A 106 2.37 6.25 6.29
N ALA A 107 1.17 5.72 6.57
CA ALA A 107 -0.04 6.06 5.83
C ALA A 107 -0.50 7.49 6.11
N GLN A 108 -0.47 7.95 7.36
CA GLN A 108 -0.79 9.34 7.74
C GLN A 108 0.22 10.34 7.17
N GLN A 109 1.51 10.03 7.19
CA GLN A 109 2.55 10.86 6.58
C GLN A 109 2.36 10.96 5.06
N ARG A 110 1.91 9.89 4.40
CA ARG A 110 1.54 9.90 2.97
C ARG A 110 0.29 10.74 2.69
N LEU A 111 -0.70 10.74 3.58
CA LEU A 111 -1.89 11.60 3.48
C LEU A 111 -1.56 13.08 3.67
N ILE A 112 -0.69 13.41 4.62
CA ILE A 112 -0.21 14.79 4.85
C ILE A 112 0.65 15.27 3.67
N ALA A 113 1.52 14.40 3.14
CA ALA A 113 2.29 14.72 1.94
C ALA A 113 1.37 14.94 0.72
N ALA A 114 0.36 14.09 0.53
CA ALA A 114 -0.62 14.25 -0.55
C ALA A 114 -1.41 15.57 -0.44
N ASP A 115 -1.80 15.98 0.77
CA ASP A 115 -2.46 17.27 1.02
C ASP A 115 -1.53 18.47 0.72
N GLN A 116 -0.26 18.38 1.11
CA GLN A 116 0.75 19.40 0.80
C GLN A 116 1.03 19.51 -0.71
N HIS A 117 1.00 18.39 -1.44
CA HIS A 117 1.14 18.38 -2.90
C HIS A 117 -0.11 18.91 -3.63
N ALA A 118 -1.31 18.68 -3.10
CA ALA A 118 -2.55 19.27 -3.63
C ALA A 118 -2.57 20.81 -3.47
N VAL A 119 -2.09 21.31 -2.32
CA VAL A 119 -1.93 22.76 -2.09
C VAL A 119 -0.85 23.35 -3.01
N ALA A 120 0.26 22.63 -3.26
CA ALA A 120 1.30 23.06 -4.20
C ALA A 120 0.83 23.07 -5.67
N ALA A 121 0.07 22.06 -6.11
CA ALA A 121 -0.49 21.99 -7.46
C ALA A 121 -1.51 23.11 -7.75
N THR A 122 -2.14 23.65 -6.70
CA THR A 122 -3.06 24.79 -6.81
C THR A 122 -2.33 26.12 -7.09
N HIS A 123 -1.01 26.19 -6.91
CA HIS A 123 -0.21 27.40 -7.14
C HIS A 123 0.45 27.50 -8.54
N GLN A 124 0.28 26.51 -9.43
CA GLN A 124 0.84 26.55 -10.80
C GLN A 124 -0.19 26.72 -11.93
N ALA A 125 -1.49 26.76 -11.65
CA ALA A 125 -2.50 27.11 -12.65
C ALA A 125 -2.74 28.63 -12.67
N PRO A 126 -2.81 29.31 -13.83
CA PRO A 126 -3.24 30.70 -13.89
C PRO A 126 -4.67 30.79 -13.35
N ALA A 127 -4.85 31.56 -12.29
CA ALA A 127 -6.15 31.80 -11.69
C ALA A 127 -7.11 32.52 -12.65
N THR A 128 -7.96 31.77 -13.34
CA THR A 128 -9.28 32.25 -13.75
C THR A 128 -10.25 31.89 -12.64
N GLY A 129 -10.56 32.86 -11.79
CA GLY A 129 -11.45 32.68 -10.65
C GLY A 129 -12.85 32.29 -11.09
N VAL A 130 -13.29 31.13 -10.63
CA VAL A 130 -14.66 30.88 -10.17
C VAL A 130 -14.53 29.97 -8.96
N ALA A 131 -14.79 30.53 -7.77
CA ALA A 131 -14.93 29.73 -6.57
C ALA A 131 -16.20 28.88 -6.73
N HIS A 132 -16.05 27.58 -6.92
CA HIS A 132 -17.15 26.64 -6.75
C HIS A 132 -17.26 26.29 -5.26
N GLU A 133 -18.27 26.88 -4.59
CA GLU A 133 -18.90 26.25 -3.44
C GLU A 133 -19.30 24.83 -3.84
N GLY A 134 -18.64 23.81 -3.27
CA GLY A 134 -19.02 22.42 -3.55
C GLY A 134 -17.90 21.39 -3.62
N SER A 135 -16.66 21.69 -3.24
CA SER A 135 -15.64 20.64 -3.06
C SER A 135 -16.02 19.76 -1.87
N THR A 136 -16.87 18.76 -2.13
CA THR A 136 -17.01 17.61 -1.25
C THR A 136 -15.62 16.97 -1.16
N PRO A 137 -15.03 16.83 0.04
CA PRO A 137 -13.80 16.07 0.18
C PRO A 137 -14.06 14.69 -0.43
N ILE A 138 -13.27 14.29 -1.44
CA ILE A 138 -13.39 12.96 -2.01
C ILE A 138 -12.89 11.98 -0.95
N SER A 139 -13.80 11.51 -0.10
CA SER A 139 -13.47 10.65 1.02
C SER A 139 -13.30 9.22 0.51
N VAL A 140 -12.12 8.65 0.74
CA VAL A 140 -11.88 7.21 0.55
C VAL A 140 -12.54 6.46 1.70
N SER A 141 -13.44 5.53 1.39
CA SER A 141 -14.06 4.68 2.41
C SER A 141 -13.07 3.66 2.98
N ALA A 142 -13.29 3.20 4.22
CA ALA A 142 -12.49 2.13 4.81
C ALA A 142 -12.50 0.84 3.97
N ALA A 143 -13.61 0.56 3.27
CA ALA A 143 -13.71 -0.58 2.37
C ALA A 143 -12.80 -0.42 1.14
N GLN A 144 -12.77 0.78 0.55
CA GLN A 144 -11.89 1.10 -0.58
C GLN A 144 -10.41 1.04 -0.18
N LEU A 145 -10.05 1.61 0.98
CA LEU A 145 -8.68 1.52 1.50
C LEU A 145 -8.26 0.05 1.71
N LYS A 146 -9.13 -0.76 2.32
CA LYS A 146 -8.88 -2.19 2.54
C LYS A 146 -8.75 -2.95 1.22
N ALA A 147 -9.57 -2.64 0.22
CA ALA A 147 -9.53 -3.29 -1.08
C ALA A 147 -8.26 -2.93 -1.86
N ALA A 148 -7.86 -1.66 -1.88
CA ALA A 148 -6.62 -1.19 -2.48
C ALA A 148 -5.40 -1.84 -1.80
N ALA A 149 -5.34 -1.84 -0.47
CA ALA A 149 -4.27 -2.49 0.28
C ALA A 149 -4.20 -4.00 -0.01
N ARG A 150 -5.35 -4.67 -0.09
CA ARG A 150 -5.41 -6.10 -0.43
C ARG A 150 -4.90 -6.36 -1.86
N LEU A 151 -5.32 -5.58 -2.84
CA LEU A 151 -4.86 -5.72 -4.22
C LEU A 151 -3.34 -5.56 -4.29
N TYR A 152 -2.79 -4.54 -3.62
CA TYR A 152 -1.35 -4.28 -3.56
C TYR A 152 -0.59 -5.49 -3.00
N GLU A 153 -0.95 -5.95 -1.79
CA GLU A 153 -0.25 -7.05 -1.11
C GLU A 153 -0.33 -8.36 -1.90
N GLN A 154 -1.49 -8.67 -2.48
CA GLN A 154 -1.65 -9.88 -3.28
C GLN A 154 -0.86 -9.79 -4.60
N THR A 155 -0.84 -8.64 -5.25
CA THR A 155 -0.06 -8.41 -6.49
C THR A 155 1.42 -8.54 -6.22
N LYS A 156 1.92 -7.92 -5.14
CA LYS A 156 3.32 -8.03 -4.71
C LYS A 156 3.72 -9.47 -4.43
N ALA A 157 2.90 -10.22 -3.70
CA ALA A 157 3.16 -11.62 -3.40
C ALA A 157 3.18 -12.49 -4.67
N ALA A 158 2.24 -12.28 -5.59
CA ALA A 158 2.14 -13.05 -6.83
C ALA A 158 3.27 -12.72 -7.82
N ALA A 159 3.72 -11.46 -7.85
CA ALA A 159 4.77 -10.98 -8.73
C ALA A 159 6.19 -11.38 -8.28
N GLU A 160 6.38 -11.81 -7.03
CA GLU A 160 7.69 -12.15 -6.45
C GLU A 160 8.49 -13.15 -7.30
N LYS A 161 7.82 -14.17 -7.87
CA LYS A 161 8.47 -15.16 -8.77
C LYS A 161 9.00 -14.57 -10.07
N TYR A 162 8.50 -13.40 -10.46
CA TYR A 162 8.90 -12.69 -11.68
C TYR A 162 10.00 -11.65 -11.43
N ARG A 163 10.59 -11.59 -10.23
CA ARG A 163 11.83 -10.82 -10.02
C ARG A 163 12.93 -11.23 -11.00
N ASP A 164 12.99 -12.51 -11.36
CA ASP A 164 13.79 -12.99 -12.48
C ASP A 164 12.99 -12.84 -13.78
N LEU A 165 13.43 -11.93 -14.66
CA LEU A 165 12.81 -11.71 -15.96
C LEU A 165 12.68 -13.01 -16.78
N ARG A 166 13.60 -13.97 -16.64
CA ARG A 166 13.52 -15.26 -17.35
C ARG A 166 12.31 -16.07 -16.90
N ALA A 167 11.89 -15.96 -15.65
CA ALA A 167 10.68 -16.62 -15.15
C ALA A 167 9.42 -16.00 -15.78
N ALA A 168 9.41 -14.68 -16.01
CA ALA A 168 8.32 -14.04 -16.72
C ALA A 168 8.27 -14.50 -18.19
N ILE A 169 9.41 -14.48 -18.90
CA ILE A 169 9.47 -14.95 -20.29
C ILE A 169 9.04 -16.42 -20.40
N ALA A 170 9.49 -17.29 -19.49
CA ALA A 170 9.08 -18.69 -19.44
C ALA A 170 7.58 -18.87 -19.16
N ALA A 171 6.96 -17.93 -18.45
CA ALA A 171 5.51 -17.90 -18.20
C ALA A 171 4.69 -17.29 -19.35
N GLY A 172 5.34 -16.91 -20.47
CA GLY A 172 4.67 -16.42 -21.67
C GLY A 172 4.56 -14.90 -21.76
N TYR A 173 5.23 -14.15 -20.89
CA TYR A 173 5.30 -12.70 -21.01
C TYR A 173 6.23 -12.29 -22.16
N GLN A 174 5.81 -11.31 -22.96
CA GLN A 174 6.54 -10.80 -24.13
C GLN A 174 6.69 -9.28 -24.03
N PRO A 175 7.80 -8.70 -24.51
CA PRO A 175 7.99 -7.26 -24.47
C PRO A 175 6.93 -6.53 -25.31
N MET A 176 6.38 -5.42 -24.79
CA MET A 176 5.43 -4.56 -25.50
C MET A 176 6.13 -3.45 -26.30
N GLU A 177 7.35 -3.11 -25.91
CA GLU A 177 8.26 -2.13 -26.49
C GLU A 177 9.66 -2.73 -26.62
N PRO A 178 10.62 -2.08 -27.31
CA PRO A 178 11.99 -2.58 -27.36
C PRO A 178 12.53 -2.88 -25.95
N PRO A 179 13.02 -4.11 -25.69
CA PRO A 179 13.30 -4.57 -24.32
C PRO A 179 14.52 -3.91 -23.67
N ASP A 180 15.28 -3.12 -24.43
CA ASP A 180 16.47 -2.38 -24.03
C ASP A 180 16.17 -0.95 -23.53
N LEU A 181 14.91 -0.50 -23.58
CA LEU A 181 14.48 0.77 -22.98
C LEU A 181 14.69 0.77 -21.47
N GLU A 182 14.92 1.94 -20.87
CA GLU A 182 15.20 2.07 -19.44
C GLU A 182 14.09 1.46 -18.57
N ILE A 183 12.83 1.63 -18.99
CA ILE A 183 11.67 0.96 -18.43
C ILE A 183 11.06 0.12 -19.56
N ALA A 184 10.79 -1.16 -19.28
CA ALA A 184 10.23 -2.10 -20.22
C ALA A 184 9.05 -2.89 -19.63
N HIS A 185 7.95 -2.95 -20.36
CA HIS A 185 6.75 -3.70 -20.05
C HIS A 185 6.80 -5.06 -20.75
N TYR A 186 6.58 -6.09 -19.97
CA TYR A 186 6.41 -7.46 -20.44
C TYR A 186 4.96 -7.85 -20.23
N VAL A 187 4.23 -8.10 -21.31
CA VAL A 187 2.79 -8.37 -21.31
C VAL A 187 2.49 -9.83 -21.56
N ASN A 188 1.47 -10.36 -20.89
CA ASN A 188 0.92 -11.69 -21.18
C ASN A 188 -0.50 -11.58 -21.71
N ARG A 189 -0.62 -11.62 -23.04
CA ARG A 189 -1.90 -11.48 -23.75
C ARG A 189 -2.92 -12.58 -23.42
N ALA A 190 -2.49 -13.73 -22.90
CA ALA A 190 -3.41 -14.79 -22.49
C ALA A 190 -4.29 -14.40 -21.30
N TYR A 191 -3.91 -13.38 -20.53
CA TYR A 191 -4.66 -12.90 -19.37
C TYR A 191 -5.61 -11.74 -19.70
N PHE A 192 -5.76 -11.36 -20.98
CA PHE A 192 -6.67 -10.30 -21.40
C PHE A 192 -8.08 -10.86 -21.54
N THR A 193 -8.63 -11.33 -20.42
CA THR A 193 -9.97 -11.94 -20.34
C THR A 193 -10.78 -11.35 -19.19
N ASP A 194 -12.10 -11.41 -19.31
CA ASP A 194 -13.00 -10.90 -18.26
C ASP A 194 -12.81 -11.62 -16.92
N GLY A 195 -12.35 -12.89 -16.94
CA GLY A 195 -12.10 -13.69 -15.75
C GLY A 195 -10.81 -13.36 -15.00
N ASP A 196 -9.95 -12.51 -15.58
CA ASP A 196 -8.63 -12.17 -15.05
C ASP A 196 -8.49 -10.68 -14.69
N ILE A 197 -9.59 -9.92 -14.73
CA ILE A 197 -9.62 -8.52 -14.27
C ILE A 197 -9.27 -8.49 -12.76
N LEU A 198 -8.22 -7.74 -12.41
CA LEU A 198 -7.70 -7.60 -11.04
C LEU A 198 -7.43 -8.94 -10.34
N LYS A 199 -6.92 -9.93 -11.08
CA LYS A 199 -6.53 -11.24 -10.54
C LYS A 199 -5.01 -11.32 -10.36
N PRO A 200 -4.49 -11.24 -9.13
CA PRO A 200 -3.04 -11.15 -8.86
C PRO A 200 -2.22 -12.31 -9.43
N GLU A 201 -2.80 -13.49 -9.57
CA GLU A 201 -2.11 -14.64 -10.15
C GLU A 201 -1.94 -14.54 -11.67
N HIS A 202 -2.72 -13.68 -12.33
CA HIS A 202 -2.81 -13.49 -13.78
C HIS A 202 -2.58 -12.00 -14.15
N ILE A 203 -1.41 -11.46 -13.80
CA ILE A 203 -1.03 -10.05 -14.07
C ILE A 203 -0.82 -9.83 -15.57
N GLN A 204 -1.51 -8.86 -16.18
CA GLN A 204 -1.43 -8.61 -17.63
C GLN A 204 -0.09 -8.02 -18.06
N SER A 205 0.56 -7.19 -17.23
CA SER A 205 1.85 -6.58 -17.54
C SER A 205 2.77 -6.49 -16.33
N LEU A 206 4.05 -6.81 -16.52
CA LEU A 206 5.12 -6.67 -15.54
C LEU A 206 6.08 -5.58 -16.01
N ILE A 207 6.47 -4.69 -15.09
CA ILE A 207 7.27 -3.50 -15.40
C ILE A 207 8.66 -3.68 -14.83
N TYR A 208 9.67 -3.61 -15.70
CA TYR A 208 11.07 -3.76 -15.33
C TYR A 208 11.83 -2.47 -15.59
N TYR A 209 12.72 -2.13 -14.66
CA TYR A 209 13.76 -1.13 -14.84
C TYR A 209 15.06 -1.82 -15.25
N ASN A 210 15.63 -1.45 -16.39
CA ASN A 210 16.91 -1.98 -16.86
C ASN A 210 18.08 -1.26 -16.18
N SER A 211 18.49 -1.75 -15.01
CA SER A 211 19.65 -1.21 -14.29
C SER A 211 20.97 -1.69 -14.89
N PRO A 212 22.11 -1.07 -14.56
CA PRO A 212 23.43 -1.55 -14.95
C PRO A 212 23.73 -3.00 -14.50
N LYS A 213 23.05 -3.49 -13.45
CA LYS A 213 23.18 -4.87 -12.94
C LYS A 213 22.19 -5.85 -13.57
N GLY A 214 21.27 -5.36 -14.40
CA GLY A 214 20.22 -6.14 -15.05
C GLY A 214 18.81 -5.65 -14.72
N PRO A 215 17.79 -6.30 -15.29
CA PRO A 215 16.39 -5.91 -15.10
C PRO A 215 15.95 -6.10 -13.64
N VAL A 216 15.33 -5.08 -13.08
CA VAL A 216 14.74 -5.07 -11.74
C VAL A 216 13.23 -4.94 -11.90
N LEU A 217 12.47 -5.87 -11.33
CA LEU A 217 11.00 -5.76 -11.30
C LEU A 217 10.60 -4.60 -10.39
N ILE A 218 9.97 -3.57 -10.95
CA ILE A 218 9.57 -2.35 -10.24
C ILE A 218 8.05 -2.18 -10.14
N GLY A 219 7.29 -2.86 -10.99
CA GLY A 219 5.85 -2.69 -11.05
C GLY A 219 5.12 -3.85 -11.70
N ALA A 220 3.81 -3.84 -11.53
CA ALA A 220 2.85 -4.65 -12.25
C ALA A 220 1.74 -3.74 -12.77
N MET A 221 1.02 -4.17 -13.79
CA MET A 221 -0.09 -3.41 -14.34
C MET A 221 -1.21 -4.36 -14.78
N PHE A 222 -2.43 -4.05 -14.34
CA PHE A 222 -3.65 -4.69 -14.80
C PHE A 222 -4.19 -3.92 -15.99
N ILE A 223 -4.57 -4.61 -17.05
CA ILE A 223 -5.06 -4.00 -18.29
C ILE A 223 -6.43 -4.59 -18.59
N MET A 224 -7.39 -3.71 -18.90
CA MET A 224 -8.72 -4.13 -19.28
C MET A 224 -8.71 -4.93 -20.58
N PRO A 225 -9.55 -5.97 -20.71
CA PRO A 225 -9.50 -6.88 -21.85
C PRO A 225 -9.95 -6.22 -23.16
N ARG A 226 -10.66 -5.09 -23.10
CA ARG A 226 -11.23 -4.41 -24.26
C ARG A 226 -11.16 -2.89 -24.10
N LEU A 227 -11.00 -2.19 -25.22
CA LEU A 227 -11.06 -0.73 -25.30
C LEU A 227 -12.45 -0.22 -24.87
N GLY A 228 -12.48 0.91 -24.16
CA GLY A 228 -13.71 1.54 -23.67
C GLY A 228 -14.44 0.78 -22.56
N MET A 229 -13.84 -0.29 -22.03
CA MET A 229 -14.34 -0.98 -20.84
C MET A 229 -13.73 -0.34 -19.59
N PRO A 230 -14.52 0.29 -18.70
CA PRO A 230 -14.00 0.92 -17.50
C PRO A 230 -13.53 -0.12 -16.49
N GLY A 231 -12.42 0.18 -15.83
CA GLY A 231 -11.87 -0.63 -14.76
C GLY A 231 -12.70 -0.58 -13.47
N PRO A 232 -12.70 -1.64 -12.63
CA PRO A 232 -13.40 -1.61 -11.35
C PRO A 232 -12.79 -0.58 -10.36
N GLU A 233 -13.63 0.29 -9.79
CA GLU A 233 -13.24 1.32 -8.81
C GLU A 233 -13.06 0.76 -7.37
N ILE A 234 -12.34 -0.35 -7.20
CA ILE A 234 -12.25 -1.04 -5.90
C ILE A 234 -11.63 -0.18 -4.79
N GLY A 235 -10.72 0.74 -5.13
CA GLY A 235 -10.06 1.66 -4.22
C GLY A 235 -10.53 3.10 -4.34
N GLY A 236 -11.57 3.37 -5.14
CA GLY A 236 -11.96 4.74 -5.52
C GLY A 236 -10.77 5.49 -6.13
N VAL A 237 -10.57 6.74 -5.69
CA VAL A 237 -9.46 7.61 -6.15
C VAL A 237 -8.06 7.09 -5.82
N LEU A 238 -7.92 6.05 -4.99
CA LEU A 238 -6.62 5.42 -4.74
C LEU A 238 -6.18 4.50 -5.88
N THR A 239 -7.11 4.00 -6.71
CA THR A 239 -6.81 3.05 -7.80
C THR A 239 -7.27 3.64 -9.11
N SER A 240 -6.53 4.64 -9.58
CA SER A 240 -6.88 5.42 -10.78
C SER A 240 -6.56 4.65 -12.06
N TRP A 241 -7.61 4.14 -12.70
CA TRP A 241 -7.53 3.63 -14.06
C TRP A 241 -7.30 4.80 -15.03
N HIS A 242 -6.45 4.57 -16.02
CA HIS A 242 -6.20 5.52 -17.11
C HIS A 242 -5.98 4.78 -18.41
N HIS A 243 -6.01 5.49 -19.52
CA HIS A 243 -5.63 4.97 -20.82
C HIS A 243 -4.63 5.92 -21.46
N HIS A 244 -3.90 5.40 -22.44
CA HIS A 244 -3.07 6.20 -23.30
C HIS A 244 -3.77 6.34 -24.64
N ASP A 245 -3.82 7.56 -25.16
CA ASP A 245 -4.26 7.83 -26.52
C ASP A 245 -3.08 8.20 -27.42
N ASP A 246 -1.86 8.33 -26.88
CA ASP A 246 -0.67 8.93 -27.50
C ASP A 246 0.40 7.92 -27.95
N LEU A 247 0.20 6.62 -27.73
CA LEU A 247 1.17 5.60 -28.10
C LEU A 247 1.20 5.34 -29.62
N CYS A 248 2.42 5.25 -30.17
CA CYS A 248 2.66 4.86 -31.55
C CYS A 248 3.05 3.39 -31.64
N PHE A 249 2.20 2.59 -32.27
CA PHE A 249 2.43 1.15 -32.46
C PHE A 249 2.95 0.86 -33.87
N ASP A 250 4.05 0.11 -33.96
CA ASP A 250 4.53 -0.41 -35.24
C ASP A 250 3.51 -1.38 -35.85
N ARG A 251 3.18 -1.19 -37.13
CA ARG A 251 2.10 -1.93 -37.79
C ARG A 251 2.42 -3.40 -38.05
N LYS A 252 3.68 -3.82 -37.97
CA LYS A 252 4.10 -5.20 -38.26
C LYS A 252 4.26 -6.03 -36.99
N THR A 253 4.86 -5.43 -35.98
CA THR A 253 5.22 -6.08 -34.71
C THR A 253 4.19 -5.82 -33.62
N ASN A 254 3.37 -4.78 -33.76
CA ASN A 254 2.46 -4.28 -32.74
C ASN A 254 3.18 -3.91 -31.43
N MET A 255 4.44 -3.49 -31.54
CA MET A 255 5.22 -2.95 -30.44
C MET A 255 5.04 -1.44 -30.34
N VAL A 256 5.09 -0.90 -29.13
CA VAL A 256 5.16 0.56 -28.89
C VAL A 256 6.55 1.03 -29.26
N VAL A 257 6.64 2.01 -30.16
CA VAL A 257 7.92 2.50 -30.72
C VAL A 257 8.14 3.99 -30.49
N ALA A 258 7.12 4.74 -30.08
CA ALA A 258 7.20 6.17 -29.75
C ALA A 258 5.92 6.62 -29.03
N PHE A 259 5.92 7.86 -28.54
CA PHE A 259 4.78 8.60 -28.02
C PHE A 259 4.57 9.86 -28.86
N VAL A 260 3.32 10.23 -29.13
CA VAL A 260 3.01 11.45 -29.87
C VAL A 260 3.28 12.66 -28.98
N GLY A 261 4.23 13.51 -29.38
CA GLY A 261 4.53 14.75 -28.68
C GLY A 261 5.55 14.62 -27.55
N ASP A 262 6.16 13.44 -27.35
CA ASP A 262 7.25 13.26 -26.41
C ASP A 262 8.63 13.41 -27.09
N SER A 263 9.41 14.35 -26.57
CA SER A 263 10.79 14.61 -27.00
C SER A 263 11.79 13.50 -26.67
N VAL A 264 11.44 12.54 -25.81
CA VAL A 264 12.34 11.45 -25.38
C VAL A 264 12.57 10.41 -26.49
N PHE A 265 11.57 10.17 -27.34
CA PHE A 265 11.69 9.27 -28.50
C PHE A 265 11.92 10.00 -29.82
N ASP A 266 11.80 11.34 -29.81
CA ASP A 266 12.09 12.17 -30.97
C ASP A 266 13.61 12.41 -31.10
N ASN A 267 14.11 12.36 -32.33
CA ASN A 267 15.40 12.98 -32.62
C ASN A 267 15.32 14.47 -32.20
N PRO A 268 16.32 15.02 -31.47
CA PRO A 268 16.27 16.40 -31.01
C PRO A 268 16.04 17.34 -32.20
N GLY A 269 14.89 18.02 -32.19
CA GLY A 269 14.48 18.97 -33.24
C GLY A 269 13.26 18.57 -34.08
N LYS A 270 12.63 17.42 -33.84
CA LYS A 270 11.37 17.03 -34.50
C LYS A 270 10.33 16.59 -33.49
N SER A 271 9.70 17.53 -32.79
CA SER A 271 8.45 17.27 -32.07
C SER A 271 7.34 16.96 -33.09
N SER A 272 7.33 15.72 -33.59
CA SER A 272 6.30 15.31 -34.53
C SER A 272 5.00 15.07 -33.76
N ARG A 273 3.97 15.87 -34.04
CA ARG A 273 2.59 15.63 -33.62
C ARG A 273 1.97 14.38 -34.29
N SER A 274 2.81 13.50 -34.86
CA SER A 274 2.43 12.38 -35.70
C SER A 274 3.41 11.23 -35.48
N CYS A 275 2.90 10.00 -35.46
CA CYS A 275 3.72 8.81 -35.29
C CYS A 275 4.75 8.61 -36.42
N PRO A 276 5.91 7.98 -36.13
CA PRO A 276 6.91 7.63 -37.14
C PRO A 276 6.33 6.82 -38.31
N LEU A 277 6.95 6.94 -39.49
CA LEU A 277 6.56 6.15 -40.66
C LEU A 277 6.56 4.65 -40.33
N GLY A 278 5.49 3.95 -40.72
CA GLY A 278 5.33 2.52 -40.42
C GLY A 278 4.61 2.23 -39.11
N SER A 279 4.33 3.24 -38.29
CA SER A 279 3.53 3.13 -37.07
C SER A 279 2.20 3.87 -37.16
N SER A 280 1.34 3.70 -36.16
CA SER A 280 0.08 4.44 -36.02
C SER A 280 -0.25 4.68 -34.55
N ARG A 281 -0.85 5.85 -34.28
CA ARG A 281 -1.39 6.20 -32.97
C ARG A 281 -2.54 5.25 -32.65
N GLN A 282 -2.52 4.62 -31.48
CA GLN A 282 -3.61 3.77 -31.01
C GLN A 282 -3.95 4.07 -29.56
N GLU A 283 -5.24 4.00 -29.24
CA GLU A 283 -5.74 4.08 -27.88
C GLU A 283 -5.60 2.72 -27.18
N THR A 284 -5.21 2.73 -25.92
CA THR A 284 -5.09 1.53 -25.10
C THR A 284 -6.36 1.28 -24.29
N PRO A 285 -6.68 0.02 -23.94
CA PRO A 285 -7.63 -0.26 -22.87
C PRO A 285 -7.17 0.41 -21.56
N GLU A 286 -8.13 0.67 -20.67
CA GLU A 286 -7.78 1.19 -19.35
C GLU A 286 -6.82 0.27 -18.61
N MET A 287 -5.90 0.88 -17.86
CA MET A 287 -4.89 0.19 -17.10
C MET A 287 -4.71 0.80 -15.71
N LEU A 288 -4.34 -0.06 -14.76
CA LEU A 288 -4.06 0.28 -13.38
C LEU A 288 -2.65 -0.21 -13.05
N HIS A 289 -1.77 0.74 -12.71
CA HIS A 289 -0.41 0.45 -12.26
C HIS A 289 -0.42 0.02 -10.80
N VAL A 290 0.52 -0.86 -10.45
CA VAL A 290 0.82 -1.29 -9.08
C VAL A 290 2.34 -1.28 -8.90
N TRP A 291 2.87 -0.23 -8.29
CA TRP A 291 4.30 -0.03 -8.08
C TRP A 291 4.82 -0.86 -6.91
N LEU A 292 5.71 -1.81 -7.20
CA LEU A 292 6.27 -2.73 -6.19
C LEU A 292 7.43 -2.12 -5.40
N ILE A 293 7.86 -0.93 -5.81
CA ILE A 293 8.80 -0.04 -5.12
C ILE A 293 8.07 1.21 -4.60
N ASP A 294 8.72 1.97 -3.71
CA ASP A 294 8.12 3.15 -3.06
C ASP A 294 7.94 4.33 -4.02
N ASN A 295 6.86 4.34 -4.80
CA ASN A 295 6.45 5.51 -5.58
C ASN A 295 6.07 6.67 -4.65
N PRO A 296 6.70 7.86 -4.76
CA PRO A 296 6.35 9.02 -3.94
C PRO A 296 4.89 9.47 -4.07
N ALA A 297 4.29 9.33 -5.26
CA ALA A 297 2.90 9.69 -5.51
C ALA A 297 1.90 8.62 -5.06
N GLY A 298 2.38 7.40 -4.81
CA GLY A 298 1.60 6.30 -4.24
C GLY A 298 1.67 5.01 -5.07
N PRO A 299 1.29 3.87 -4.48
CA PRO A 299 1.49 2.55 -5.08
C PRO A 299 0.65 2.29 -6.34
N PHE A 300 -0.33 3.15 -6.65
CA PHE A 300 -1.23 3.03 -7.78
C PHE A 300 -1.21 4.27 -8.68
N ASP A 301 -0.23 5.16 -8.51
CA ASP A 301 -0.11 6.32 -9.40
C ASP A 301 0.08 5.85 -10.84
N SER A 302 -0.47 6.60 -11.80
CA SER A 302 -0.37 6.28 -13.22
C SER A 302 1.05 6.34 -13.75
N ASP A 303 1.94 7.08 -13.07
CA ASP A 303 3.30 7.32 -13.51
C ASP A 303 4.32 7.14 -12.39
N MET A 304 5.57 6.97 -12.78
CA MET A 304 6.73 7.00 -11.90
C MET A 304 7.89 7.68 -12.62
N ALA A 305 8.33 8.82 -12.08
CA ALA A 305 9.43 9.55 -12.67
C ALA A 305 10.72 8.68 -12.68
N PRO A 306 11.44 8.58 -13.82
CA PRO A 306 12.66 7.77 -13.92
C PRO A 306 13.73 8.11 -12.86
N GLY A 307 13.84 9.39 -12.49
CA GLY A 307 14.76 9.84 -11.44
C GLY A 307 14.43 9.27 -10.05
N ASP A 308 13.16 9.03 -9.75
CA ASP A 308 12.74 8.44 -8.47
C ASP A 308 13.13 6.96 -8.40
N ILE A 309 12.99 6.22 -9.51
CA ILE A 309 13.41 4.81 -9.61
C ILE A 309 14.89 4.68 -9.25
N GLN A 310 15.74 5.50 -9.88
CA GLN A 310 17.18 5.48 -9.63
C GLN A 310 17.49 5.79 -8.15
N ALA A 311 16.85 6.79 -7.57
CA ALA A 311 17.02 7.15 -6.17
C ALA A 311 16.60 6.02 -5.21
N ILE A 312 15.48 5.33 -5.50
CA ILE A 312 14.97 4.22 -4.70
C ILE A 312 15.89 2.99 -4.79
N LEU A 313 16.35 2.65 -6.00
CA LEU A 313 17.23 1.50 -6.22
C LEU A 313 18.63 1.73 -5.63
N ALA A 314 19.15 2.96 -5.67
CA ALA A 314 20.41 3.32 -5.02
C ALA A 314 20.33 3.15 -3.48
N ARG A 315 19.22 3.56 -2.86
CA ARG A 315 19.02 3.42 -1.39
C ARG A 315 18.86 1.97 -0.95
N SER A 316 18.30 1.11 -1.81
CA SER A 316 18.09 -0.31 -1.53
C SER A 316 19.29 -1.20 -1.89
N GLY A 317 20.36 -0.64 -2.47
CA GLY A 317 21.55 -1.39 -2.90
C GLY A 317 21.33 -2.23 -4.17
N ALA A 318 20.21 -2.03 -4.85
CA ALA A 318 19.81 -2.72 -6.08
C ALA A 318 20.32 -2.05 -7.38
N SER A 319 20.94 -0.86 -7.27
CA SER A 319 21.62 -0.13 -8.35
C SER A 319 22.84 -0.86 -8.89
#